data_AF-A0A841DMU5-F1
#
_entry.id   AF-A0A841DMU5-F1
#
_cell.length_a   1.000
_cell.length_b   1.000
_cell.length_c   1.000
_cell.angle_alpha   90.00
_cell.angle_beta   90.00
_cell.angle_gamma   90.00
#
_symmetry.space_group_name_H-M   'P 1'
#
loop_
_entity.id
_entity.type
_entity.pdbx_description
1 polymer ?
#
loop_
_entity_poly.entity_id
_entity_poly.type
_entity_poly.pdbx_seq_one_letter_code
_entity_poly.pdbx_strand_id
1 'polypeptide(L)' 'MIAARDVLADVEAALDRMETGHYGQCRECRGGIALSRLRICPETLYCGDCHRARETATQ' A
#
# COMPACT_ATOMS: atom_id res chain seq x y z
N MET A 1 27.34 2.85 -0.54
CA MET A 1 26.86 4.16 -0.07
C MET A 1 25.39 4.24 -0.43
N ILE A 2 24.49 4.08 0.54
CA ILE A 2 23.06 4.28 0.35
C ILE A 2 22.87 5.80 0.36
N ALA A 3 22.58 6.37 -0.80
CA ALA A 3 22.46 7.81 -0.95
C ALA A 3 21.19 8.26 -0.24
N ALA A 4 21.30 9.23 0.67
CA ALA A 4 20.19 9.81 1.43
C ALA A 4 19.01 10.35 0.57
N ARG A 5 19.17 10.37 -0.75
CA ARG A 5 18.14 10.73 -1.74
C ARG A 5 17.03 9.68 -1.85
N ASP A 6 17.35 8.40 -1.69
CA ASP A 6 16.37 7.33 -1.91
C ASP A 6 15.34 7.28 -0.77
N VAL A 7 15.77 7.58 0.46
CA VAL A 7 14.88 7.66 1.64
C VAL A 7 13.88 8.82 1.51
N LEU A 8 14.28 9.93 0.88
CA LEU A 8 13.39 11.08 0.73
C LEU A 8 12.26 10.80 -0.26
N ALA A 9 12.56 10.11 -1.36
CA ALA A 9 11.56 9.71 -2.36
C ALA A 9 10.52 8.76 -1.78
N ASP A 10 10.93 7.85 -0.88
CA ASP A 10 10.01 6.93 -0.19
C ASP A 10 9.06 7.66 0.76
N VAL A 11 9.53 8.71 1.45
CA VAL A 11 8.73 9.55 2.34
C VAL A 11 7.76 10.42 1.54
N GLU A 12 8.21 11.05 0.45
CA GLU A 12 7.34 11.86 -0.43
C GLU A 12 6.23 11.01 -1.06
N ALA A 13 6.53 9.80 -1.51
CA ALA A 13 5.53 8.89 -2.06
C ALA A 13 4.53 8.40 -1.00
N ALA A 14 4.92 8.35 0.28
CA ALA A 14 4.00 8.02 1.37
C ALA A 14 3.05 9.20 1.70
N LEU A 15 3.56 10.43 1.66
CA LEU A 15 2.76 11.65 1.85
C LEU A 15 1.79 11.89 0.69
N ASP A 16 2.23 11.70 -0.55
CA ASP A 16 1.39 11.84 -1.75
C ASP A 16 0.17 10.91 -1.67
N ARG A 17 0.35 9.66 -1.24
CA ARG A 17 -0.78 8.70 -1.07
C ARG A 17 -1.77 9.11 0.02
N MET A 18 -1.32 9.81 1.05
CA MET A 18 -2.20 10.38 2.07
C MET A 18 -2.97 11.58 1.52
N GLU A 19 -2.32 12.42 0.72
CA GLU A 19 -2.88 13.66 0.17
C GLU A 19 -3.85 13.42 -0.99
N THR A 20 -3.58 12.42 -1.84
CA THR A 20 -4.44 12.05 -2.97
C THR A 20 -5.72 11.31 -2.55
N GLY A 21 -5.91 11.01 -1.26
CA GLY A 21 -7.08 10.27 -0.77
C GLY A 21 -7.15 8.81 -1.24
N HIS A 22 -6.05 8.27 -1.79
CA HIS A 22 -5.95 6.87 -2.20
C HIS A 22 -5.52 5.96 -1.05
N TYR A 23 -5.26 6.52 0.13
CA TYR A 23 -5.02 5.75 1.34
C TYR A 23 -6.22 4.87 1.68
N GLY A 24 -5.97 3.56 1.76
CA GLY A 24 -7.03 2.58 1.93
C GLY A 24 -7.77 2.20 0.65
N GLN A 25 -7.20 2.46 -0.53
CA GLN A 25 -7.70 1.94 -1.80
C GLN A 25 -6.79 0.83 -2.34
N CYS A 26 -7.38 -0.29 -2.72
CA CYS A 26 -6.66 -1.42 -3.31
C CYS A 26 -6.12 -1.03 -4.68
N ARG A 27 -4.82 -1.22 -4.92
CA ARG A 27 -4.18 -0.92 -6.20
C ARG A 27 -4.69 -1.79 -7.36
N GLU A 28 -5.24 -2.97 -7.05
CA GLU A 28 -5.63 -3.96 -8.05
C GLU A 28 -7.12 -3.86 -8.40
N CYS A 29 -8.01 -3.95 -7.41
CA CYS A 29 -9.46 -3.87 -7.66
C CYS A 29 -10.03 -2.45 -7.54
N ARG A 30 -9.24 -1.46 -7.09
CA ARG A 30 -9.68 -0.08 -6.76
C ARG A 30 -10.79 0.01 -5.70
N GLY A 31 -11.11 -1.10 -5.03
CA GLY A 31 -12.02 -1.16 -3.90
C GLY A 31 -11.38 -0.67 -2.60
N GLY A 32 -12.19 -0.51 -1.55
CA GLY A 32 -11.71 -0.12 -0.22
C GLY A 32 -10.93 -1.23 0.48
N ILE A 33 -9.83 -0.86 1.14
CA ILE A 33 -9.09 -1.70 2.07
C ILE A 33 -9.71 -1.52 3.45
N ALA A 34 -10.02 -2.64 4.11
CA ALA A 34 -10.60 -2.60 5.44
C ALA A 34 -9.70 -1.84 6.42
N LEU A 35 -10.27 -0.91 7.18
CA LEU A 35 -9.55 -0.11 8.19
C LEU A 35 -8.80 -0.98 9.19
N SER A 36 -9.37 -2.13 9.59
CA SER A 36 -8.70 -3.09 10.47
C SER A 36 -7.36 -3.57 9.91
N ARG A 37 -7.24 -3.69 8.59
CA ARG A 37 -5.99 -4.08 7.91
C ARG A 37 -5.00 -2.93 7.86
N LEU A 38 -5.46 -1.72 7.55
CA LEU A 38 -4.63 -0.50 7.55
C LEU A 38 -4.10 -0.16 8.96
N ARG A 39 -4.84 -0.50 10.02
CA ARG A 39 -4.36 -0.35 11.40
C ARG A 39 -3.22 -1.30 11.76
N ILE A 40 -3.17 -2.47 11.14
CA ILE A 40 -2.11 -3.47 11.36
C ILE A 40 -0.91 -3.18 10.44
N CYS A 41 -1.18 -2.85 9.18
CA CYS A 41 -0.19 -2.60 8.14
C CYS A 41 -0.66 -1.41 7.27
N PRO A 42 -0.31 -0.17 7.66
CA PRO A 42 -0.72 1.06 6.96
C PRO A 42 -0.15 1.17 5.55
N GLU A 43 0.98 0.52 5.28
CA GLU A 43 1.64 0.48 3.98
C GLU A 43 1.01 -0.52 2.99
N THR A 44 -0.05 -1.25 3.39
CA THR A 44 -0.66 -2.27 2.54
C THR A 44 -1.33 -1.65 1.30
N LEU A 45 -0.94 -2.15 0.12
CA LEU A 45 -1.44 -1.66 -1.17
C LEU A 45 -2.62 -2.48 -1.71
N TYR A 46 -2.99 -3.58 -1.05
CA TYR A 46 -3.97 -4.55 -1.55
C TYR A 46 -5.02 -4.88 -0.48
N CYS A 47 -6.27 -5.08 -0.92
CA CYS A 47 -7.31 -5.62 -0.06
C CYS A 47 -7.02 -7.10 0.27
N GLY A 48 -7.71 -7.64 1.28
CA GLY A 48 -7.52 -9.04 1.69
C GLY A 48 -7.78 -10.06 0.58
N ASP A 49 -8.71 -9.77 -0.33
CA ASP A 49 -9.03 -10.65 -1.46
C ASP A 49 -7.92 -10.66 -2.51
N CYS A 50 -7.45 -9.48 -2.94
CA CYS A 50 -6.34 -9.37 -3.87
C CYS A 50 -5.04 -9.91 -3.27
N HIS A 51 -4.81 -9.71 -1.96
CA HIS A 51 -3.66 -10.30 -1.29
C HIS A 51 -3.68 -11.83 -1.34
N ARG A 52 -4.80 -12.45 -0.96
CA ARG A 52 -4.95 -13.91 -1.03
C ARG A 52 -4.80 -14.44 -2.45
N ALA A 53 -5.42 -13.78 -3.43
CA ALA A 53 -5.32 -14.17 -4.84
C ALA A 53 -3.86 -14.20 -5.33
N ARG A 54 -3.03 -13.24 -4.88
CA ARG A 54 -1.61 -13.17 -5.21
C ARG A 54 -0.76 -14.22 -4.50
N GLU A 55 -1.07 -14.53 -3.24
CA GLU A 55 -0.41 -15.62 -2.50
C GLU A 55 -0.67 -16.96 -3.17
N THR A 56 -1.91 -17.20 -3.63
CA THR A 56 -2.27 -18.43 -4.36
C THR A 56 -1.62 -18.51 -5.74
N ALA A 57 -1.40 -17.38 -6.42
CA ALA A 57 -0.75 -17.34 -7.73
C ALA A 57 0.79 -17.53 -7.68
N THR A 58 1.39 -17.47 -6.49
CA THR A 58 2.84 -17.62 -6.28
C THR A 58 3.21 -19.01 -5.73
N GLN A 59 2.25 -19.94 -5.68
CA GLN A 59 2.44 -21.32 -5.23
C GLN A 59 2.32 -22.30 -6.40
#